data_AF-A0A920KQ10-F1
#
_entry.id   AF-A0A920KQ10-F1
#
_cell.length_a   1.000
_cell.length_b   1.000
_cell.length_c   1.000
_cell.angle_alpha   90.00
_cell.angle_beta   90.00
_cell.angle_gamma   90.00
#
_symmetry.space_group_name_H-M   'P 1'
#
loop_
_entity.id
_entity.type
_entity.pdbx_description
1 polymer ?
#
loop_
_entity_poly.entity_id
_entity_poly.type
_entity_poly.pdbx_seq_one_letter_code
_entity_poly.pdbx_strand_id
1 'polypeptide(L)'
;MAEDELYPTPDEYDDHTMKESPTYTPPKVWQWNQDEENRFSKINRPIAGPTHDKDLPVGEHPLQLYSLATPNGVKVTVMLEELLALGIEEAEYDAWLVNIMEGDQFSSGFVGANPNSKIPALVDHSTDTPTRVFESGAILMYLAEKHGEFLPTDLSARAECLSWVFWQMGSAPFLGGGFGHFYAYAPERLEYPINRFTMEVKRQLDVLDRNLAEREFHLWR
;
A
#
# COMPACT_ATOMS: atom_id res chain seq x y z
N MET A 1 -47.73 12.30 46.14
CA MET A 1 -46.56 12.56 45.27
C MET A 1 -45.97 11.19 44.96
N ALA A 2 -46.31 10.66 43.79
CA ALA A 2 -45.79 9.42 43.25
C ALA A 2 -45.38 9.76 41.81
N GLU A 3 -44.11 9.52 41.51
CA GLU A 3 -43.51 9.47 40.18
C GLU A 3 -43.96 8.16 39.53
N ASP A 4 -44.43 8.21 38.29
CA ASP A 4 -44.35 7.13 37.28
C ASP A 4 -45.35 7.42 36.16
N GLU A 5 -44.94 8.16 35.13
CA GLU A 5 -45.61 8.15 33.82
C GLU A 5 -44.73 8.86 32.78
N LEU A 6 -43.63 8.23 32.34
CA LEU A 6 -42.89 8.74 31.18
C LEU A 6 -42.01 7.70 30.47
N TYR A 7 -42.51 6.49 30.23
CA TYR A 7 -41.97 5.63 29.16
C TYR A 7 -43.08 4.78 28.54
N PRO A 8 -43.23 4.76 27.20
CA PRO A 8 -44.18 3.87 26.54
C PRO A 8 -43.72 2.41 26.68
N THR A 9 -44.70 1.50 26.78
CA THR A 9 -44.50 0.06 26.89
C THR A 9 -43.99 -0.57 25.57
N PRO A 10 -43.32 -1.74 25.61
CA PRO A 10 -42.58 -2.30 24.47
C PRO A 10 -43.37 -2.72 23.23
N ASP A 11 -44.71 -2.60 23.21
CA ASP A 11 -45.57 -3.19 22.19
C ASP A 11 -46.04 -2.23 21.08
N GLU A 12 -45.49 -1.01 21.00
CA GLU A 12 -45.80 -0.02 19.94
C GLU A 12 -44.63 0.26 18.97
N TYR A 13 -43.75 -0.71 18.73
CA TYR A 13 -42.87 -0.65 17.56
C TYR A 13 -43.53 -1.33 16.37
N ASP A 14 -43.98 -0.47 15.46
CA ASP A 14 -44.40 -0.75 14.10
C ASP A 14 -43.57 -1.87 13.45
N ASP A 15 -44.28 -2.79 12.79
CA ASP A 15 -43.80 -3.94 12.04
C ASP A 15 -43.10 -3.49 10.76
N HIS A 16 -42.01 -2.75 10.91
CA HIS A 16 -40.97 -2.72 9.90
C HIS A 16 -40.19 -4.02 10.01
N THR A 17 -40.71 -5.05 9.34
CA THR A 17 -39.99 -6.25 8.96
C THR A 17 -38.62 -5.90 8.37
N MET A 18 -37.62 -5.75 9.26
CA MET A 18 -36.22 -5.89 8.91
C MET A 18 -36.09 -7.32 8.42
N LYS A 19 -36.12 -7.52 7.10
CA LYS A 19 -35.76 -8.80 6.50
C LYS A 19 -34.39 -9.17 7.04
N GLU A 20 -34.35 -10.14 7.97
CA GLU A 20 -33.11 -10.75 8.41
C GLU A 20 -32.41 -11.27 7.15
N SER A 21 -31.31 -10.60 6.80
CA SER A 21 -30.43 -11.11 5.75
C SER A 21 -29.79 -12.38 6.31
N PRO A 22 -29.75 -13.48 5.55
CA PRO A 22 -29.20 -14.73 6.04
C PRO A 22 -27.76 -14.51 6.52
N THR A 23 -27.48 -14.87 7.77
CA THR A 23 -26.13 -14.75 8.35
C THR A 23 -25.15 -15.63 7.57
N TYR A 24 -24.11 -15.02 7.00
CA TYR A 24 -23.05 -15.74 6.29
C TYR A 24 -22.29 -16.67 7.26
N THR A 25 -22.12 -17.93 6.86
CA THR A 25 -21.29 -18.91 7.58
C THR A 25 -20.10 -19.29 6.71
N PRO A 26 -18.85 -18.94 7.09
CA PRO A 26 -17.67 -19.33 6.35
C PRO A 26 -17.56 -20.86 6.19
N PRO A 27 -17.17 -21.39 5.02
CA PRO A 27 -16.99 -22.83 4.85
C PRO A 27 -15.77 -23.32 5.64
N LYS A 28 -15.76 -24.63 5.98
CA LYS A 28 -14.62 -25.27 6.66
C LYS A 28 -13.30 -25.14 5.88
N VAL A 29 -13.39 -25.16 4.56
CA VAL A 29 -12.27 -24.93 3.64
C VAL A 29 -12.71 -23.87 2.65
N TRP A 30 -11.98 -22.76 2.60
CA TRP A 30 -12.24 -21.69 1.65
C TRP A 30 -12.04 -22.19 0.22
N GLN A 31 -12.92 -21.77 -0.68
CA GLN A 31 -12.86 -22.08 -2.11
C GLN A 31 -12.85 -20.76 -2.89
N TRP A 32 -12.05 -20.71 -3.96
CA TRP A 32 -12.01 -19.54 -4.83
C TRP A 32 -13.21 -19.55 -5.77
N ASN A 33 -14.22 -18.73 -5.46
CA ASN A 33 -15.36 -18.50 -6.33
C ASN A 33 -14.98 -17.45 -7.39
N GLN A 34 -15.08 -17.82 -8.68
CA GLN A 34 -14.72 -16.93 -9.79
C GLN A 34 -15.92 -16.10 -10.31
N ASP A 35 -17.12 -16.35 -9.79
CA ASP A 35 -18.35 -15.67 -10.22
C ASP A 35 -18.50 -14.26 -9.62
N GLU A 36 -17.63 -13.85 -8.70
CA GLU A 36 -17.66 -12.51 -8.08
C GLU A 36 -16.92 -11.47 -8.95
N GLU A 37 -17.67 -10.71 -9.74
CA GLU A 37 -17.15 -9.57 -10.50
C GLU A 37 -16.96 -8.34 -9.59
N ASN A 38 -15.71 -7.88 -9.44
CA ASN A 38 -15.39 -6.58 -8.85
C ASN A 38 -14.24 -5.94 -9.62
N ARG A 39 -13.92 -4.67 -9.31
CA ARG A 39 -12.89 -3.90 -10.03
C ARG A 39 -11.54 -4.61 -10.16
N PHE A 40 -11.19 -5.48 -9.21
CA PHE A 40 -9.92 -6.19 -9.15
C PHE A 40 -10.05 -7.71 -9.33
N SER A 41 -11.23 -8.24 -9.67
CA SER A 41 -11.48 -9.69 -9.77
C SER A 41 -10.64 -10.37 -10.85
N LYS A 42 -10.28 -9.63 -11.91
CA LYS A 42 -9.42 -10.13 -13.00
C LYS A 42 -7.94 -10.25 -12.62
N ILE A 43 -7.50 -9.61 -11.54
CA ILE A 43 -6.09 -9.58 -11.12
C ILE A 43 -5.85 -10.24 -9.76
N ASN A 44 -6.81 -10.17 -8.83
CA ASN A 44 -6.69 -10.78 -7.51
C ASN A 44 -6.86 -12.30 -7.61
N ARG A 45 -5.87 -13.05 -7.16
CA ARG A 45 -5.84 -14.52 -7.23
C ARG A 45 -5.29 -15.09 -5.93
N PRO A 46 -5.68 -16.32 -5.55
CA PRO A 46 -5.14 -17.01 -4.38
C PRO A 46 -3.75 -17.62 -4.63
N ILE A 47 -3.22 -17.51 -5.84
CA ILE A 47 -1.92 -18.06 -6.26
C ILE A 47 -1.02 -16.95 -6.81
N ALA A 48 0.29 -17.11 -6.58
CA ALA A 48 1.33 -16.23 -7.10
C ALA A 48 1.94 -16.78 -8.41
N GLY A 49 2.91 -16.05 -8.96
CA GLY A 49 3.69 -16.47 -10.11
C GLY A 49 3.22 -15.89 -11.45
N PRO A 50 4.01 -16.12 -12.51
CA PRO A 50 3.77 -15.51 -13.80
C PRO A 50 2.57 -16.12 -14.50
N THR A 51 1.90 -15.34 -15.34
CA THR A 51 0.78 -15.77 -16.20
C THR A 51 1.12 -15.76 -17.68
N HIS A 52 2.19 -15.08 -18.06
CA HIS A 52 2.62 -14.96 -19.44
C HIS A 52 4.12 -14.67 -19.50
N ASP A 53 4.75 -15.12 -20.59
CA ASP A 53 6.15 -14.83 -20.88
C ASP A 53 6.27 -13.45 -21.51
N LYS A 54 6.99 -12.55 -20.85
CA LYS A 54 7.31 -11.20 -21.32
C LYS A 54 8.50 -10.68 -20.53
N ASP A 55 9.58 -10.38 -21.24
CA ASP A 55 10.76 -9.77 -20.64
C ASP A 55 10.48 -8.30 -20.30
N LEU A 56 11.20 -7.79 -19.31
CA LEU A 56 11.17 -6.37 -18.98
C LEU A 56 12.06 -5.58 -19.94
N PRO A 57 11.62 -4.39 -20.40
CA PRO A 57 12.49 -3.49 -21.16
C PRO A 57 13.62 -2.95 -20.26
N VAL A 58 14.80 -2.75 -20.83
CA VAL A 58 15.97 -2.14 -20.16
C VAL A 58 16.44 -0.97 -21.01
N GLY A 59 16.51 0.21 -20.41
CA GLY A 59 16.97 1.44 -21.07
C GLY A 59 18.46 1.69 -20.87
N GLU A 60 18.87 2.95 -21.01
CA GLU A 60 20.29 3.35 -20.99
C GLU A 60 20.79 3.71 -19.59
N HIS A 61 19.89 3.99 -18.65
CA HIS A 61 20.24 4.47 -17.31
C HIS A 61 20.57 3.34 -16.33
N PRO A 62 21.39 3.59 -15.29
CA PRO A 62 21.79 2.56 -14.34
C PRO A 62 20.62 1.96 -13.56
N LEU A 63 19.58 2.74 -13.28
CA LEU A 63 18.44 2.30 -12.47
C LEU A 63 17.22 2.07 -13.35
N GLN A 64 16.69 0.84 -13.35
CA GLN A 64 15.49 0.47 -14.10
C GLN A 64 14.31 0.36 -13.14
N LEU A 65 13.37 1.30 -13.20
CA LEU A 65 12.19 1.35 -12.35
C LEU A 65 10.95 0.83 -13.10
N TYR A 66 10.34 -0.24 -12.59
CA TYR A 66 9.09 -0.78 -13.11
C TYR A 66 7.96 -0.43 -12.15
N SER A 67 7.11 0.53 -12.56
CA SER A 67 6.22 1.21 -11.62
C SER A 67 4.92 1.73 -12.26
N LEU A 68 4.09 2.33 -11.42
CA LEU A 68 2.88 3.05 -11.78
C LEU A 68 2.72 4.22 -10.79
N ALA A 69 2.14 5.34 -11.24
CA ALA A 69 1.92 6.57 -10.46
C ALA A 69 0.85 6.42 -9.34
N THR A 70 1.06 5.43 -8.47
CA THR A 70 0.34 5.20 -7.22
C THR A 70 1.15 5.81 -6.07
N PRO A 71 0.58 5.97 -4.86
CA PRO A 71 1.34 6.44 -3.70
C PRO A 71 2.62 5.63 -3.41
N ASN A 72 2.68 4.34 -3.74
CA ASN A 72 3.90 3.54 -3.55
C ASN A 72 4.93 3.79 -4.66
N GLY A 73 4.49 3.97 -5.91
CA GLY A 73 5.38 4.26 -7.03
C GLY A 73 5.99 5.65 -6.93
N VAL A 74 5.18 6.64 -6.53
CA VAL A 74 5.62 8.04 -6.37
C VAL A 74 6.73 8.18 -5.33
N LYS A 75 6.75 7.36 -4.26
CA LYS A 75 7.85 7.37 -3.28
C LYS A 75 9.21 7.21 -3.95
N VAL A 76 9.31 6.28 -4.89
CA VAL A 76 10.57 5.93 -5.54
C VAL A 76 10.95 6.99 -6.57
N THR A 77 10.01 7.47 -7.38
CA THR A 77 10.31 8.54 -8.34
C THR A 77 10.71 9.83 -7.61
N VAL A 78 10.03 10.19 -6.50
CA VAL A 78 10.43 11.35 -5.69
C VAL A 78 11.85 11.16 -5.14
N MET A 79 12.17 9.99 -4.58
CA MET A 79 13.53 9.72 -4.08
C MET A 79 14.60 9.88 -5.16
N LEU A 80 14.35 9.36 -6.37
CA LEU A 80 15.28 9.47 -7.50
C LEU A 80 15.45 10.92 -7.94
N GLU A 81 14.35 11.67 -8.09
CA GLU A 81 14.39 13.10 -8.43
C GLU A 81 15.09 13.94 -7.35
N GLU A 82 14.92 13.62 -6.06
CA GLU A 82 15.62 14.30 -4.97
C GLU A 82 17.14 14.02 -5.00
N LEU A 83 17.56 12.80 -5.33
CA LEU A 83 18.98 12.48 -5.55
C LEU A 83 19.54 13.23 -6.77
N LEU A 84 18.80 13.27 -7.88
CA LEU A 84 19.19 14.03 -9.07
C LEU A 84 19.29 15.54 -8.79
N ALA A 85 18.40 16.08 -7.96
CA ALA A 85 18.45 17.48 -7.53
C ALA A 85 19.70 17.82 -6.69
N LEU A 86 20.29 16.82 -6.01
CA LEU A 86 21.60 16.94 -5.35
C LEU A 86 22.79 16.80 -6.30
N GLY A 87 22.56 16.56 -7.60
CA GLY A 87 23.60 16.40 -8.62
C GLY A 87 24.18 14.99 -8.69
N ILE A 88 23.48 13.98 -8.16
CA ILE A 88 23.92 12.57 -8.17
C ILE A 88 23.49 11.94 -9.49
N GLU A 89 24.33 12.05 -10.51
CA GLU A 89 24.07 11.50 -11.86
C GLU A 89 23.92 9.97 -11.86
N GLU A 90 24.49 9.27 -10.87
CA GLU A 90 24.33 7.82 -10.71
C GLU A 90 22.90 7.40 -10.31
N ALA A 91 22.02 8.36 -9.96
CA ALA A 91 20.60 8.13 -9.70
C ALA A 91 19.71 8.24 -10.95
N GLU A 92 20.30 8.50 -12.13
CA GLU A 92 19.57 8.51 -13.39
C GLU A 92 18.82 7.18 -13.62
N TYR A 93 17.61 7.25 -14.17
CA TYR A 93 16.70 6.12 -14.19
C TYR A 93 15.78 6.08 -15.41
N ASP A 94 15.45 4.86 -15.84
CA ASP A 94 14.36 4.60 -16.78
C ASP A 94 13.11 4.17 -16.00
N ALA A 95 12.01 4.92 -16.16
CA ALA A 95 10.72 4.60 -15.51
C ALA A 95 9.74 3.93 -16.47
N TRP A 96 9.68 2.61 -16.40
CA TRP A 96 8.79 1.78 -17.21
C TRP A 96 7.41 1.64 -16.56
N LEU A 97 6.37 1.93 -17.35
CA LEU A 97 4.99 1.76 -16.94
C LEU A 97 4.62 0.28 -16.80
N VAL A 98 4.06 -0.09 -15.66
CA VAL A 98 3.47 -1.41 -15.39
C VAL A 98 1.98 -1.21 -15.12
N ASN A 99 1.14 -1.55 -16.10
CA ASN A 99 -0.30 -1.37 -15.96
C ASN A 99 -0.91 -2.49 -15.11
N ILE A 100 -1.05 -2.22 -13.81
CA ILE A 100 -1.55 -3.23 -12.85
C ILE A 100 -2.99 -3.70 -13.14
N MET A 101 -3.76 -2.91 -13.89
CA MET A 101 -5.13 -3.26 -14.28
C MET A 101 -5.17 -4.25 -15.45
N GLU A 102 -4.09 -4.32 -16.24
CA GLU A 102 -3.94 -5.25 -17.38
C GLU A 102 -3.15 -6.51 -17.01
N GLY A 103 -2.60 -6.58 -15.79
CA GLY A 103 -1.89 -7.76 -15.31
C GLY A 103 -0.40 -7.80 -15.69
N ASP A 104 0.20 -6.69 -16.13
CA ASP A 104 1.63 -6.61 -16.48
C ASP A 104 2.56 -7.08 -15.34
N GLN A 105 2.13 -6.89 -14.09
CA GLN A 105 2.84 -7.33 -12.88
C GLN A 105 2.96 -8.86 -12.77
N PHE A 106 2.27 -9.61 -13.63
CA PHE A 106 2.34 -11.07 -13.70
C PHE A 106 3.14 -11.58 -14.91
N SER A 107 3.86 -10.72 -15.63
CA SER A 107 4.83 -11.16 -16.64
C SER A 107 5.99 -11.93 -16.00
N SER A 108 6.59 -12.87 -16.73
CA SER A 108 7.80 -13.58 -16.30
C SER A 108 8.92 -12.63 -15.88
N GLY A 109 9.15 -11.56 -16.64
CA GLY A 109 10.13 -10.53 -16.33
C GLY A 109 9.80 -9.78 -15.03
N PHE A 110 8.56 -9.29 -14.86
CA PHE A 110 8.19 -8.57 -13.64
C PHE A 110 8.26 -9.46 -12.39
N VAL A 111 7.83 -10.73 -12.49
CA VAL A 111 7.96 -11.70 -11.38
C VAL A 111 9.43 -11.99 -11.07
N GLY A 112 10.30 -11.97 -12.08
CA GLY A 112 11.75 -12.01 -11.92
C GLY A 112 12.31 -10.84 -11.12
N ALA A 113 11.77 -9.63 -11.29
CA ALA A 113 12.13 -8.46 -10.49
C ALA A 113 11.47 -8.48 -9.09
N ASN A 114 10.19 -8.85 -8.99
CA ASN A 114 9.44 -8.94 -7.74
C ASN A 114 8.50 -10.17 -7.72
N PRO A 115 8.81 -11.21 -6.92
CA PRO A 115 7.94 -12.38 -6.82
C PRO A 115 6.56 -12.09 -6.20
N ASN A 116 6.40 -10.97 -5.48
CA ASN A 116 5.13 -10.51 -4.92
C ASN A 116 4.20 -9.90 -5.99
N SER A 117 4.67 -9.68 -7.22
CA SER A 117 3.88 -9.09 -8.32
C SER A 117 3.22 -7.75 -7.93
N LYS A 118 3.96 -6.87 -7.23
CA LYS A 118 3.53 -5.51 -6.88
C LYS A 118 4.54 -4.48 -7.31
N ILE A 119 4.05 -3.33 -7.78
CA ILE A 119 4.88 -2.14 -7.99
C ILE A 119 5.09 -1.39 -6.66
N PRO A 120 6.15 -0.58 -6.55
CA PRO A 120 7.30 -0.49 -7.47
C PRO A 120 8.27 -1.67 -7.32
N ALA A 121 9.01 -1.96 -8.39
CA ALA A 121 10.20 -2.81 -8.38
C ALA A 121 11.33 -2.09 -9.13
N LEU A 122 12.56 -2.17 -8.62
CA LEU A 122 13.74 -1.54 -9.20
C LEU A 122 14.80 -2.61 -9.49
N VAL A 123 15.51 -2.46 -10.60
CA VAL A 123 16.71 -3.26 -10.92
C VAL A 123 17.86 -2.29 -11.14
N ASP A 124 18.89 -2.38 -10.29
CA ASP A 124 20.12 -1.60 -10.41
C ASP A 124 21.12 -2.37 -11.29
N HIS A 125 21.40 -1.81 -12.47
CA HIS A 125 22.37 -2.33 -13.44
C HIS A 125 23.78 -1.76 -13.26
N SER A 126 24.00 -0.89 -12.26
CA SER A 126 25.32 -0.34 -11.93
C SER A 126 26.18 -1.31 -11.11
N THR A 127 25.64 -2.43 -10.64
CA THR A 127 26.36 -3.47 -9.87
C THR A 127 26.86 -4.60 -10.76
N ASP A 128 27.93 -5.29 -10.37
CA ASP A 128 28.55 -6.40 -11.15
C ASP A 128 27.54 -7.46 -11.63
N THR A 129 26.54 -7.74 -10.80
CA THR A 129 25.34 -8.50 -11.15
C THR A 129 24.14 -7.61 -10.86
N PRO A 130 23.17 -7.46 -11.77
CA PRO A 130 22.03 -6.58 -11.55
C PRO A 130 21.31 -6.87 -10.23
N THR A 131 21.12 -5.83 -9.43
CA THR A 131 20.53 -5.94 -8.09
C THR A 131 19.05 -5.60 -8.16
N ARG A 132 18.18 -6.60 -7.98
CA ARG A 132 16.73 -6.38 -7.86
C ARG A 132 16.37 -5.94 -6.44
N VAL A 133 15.51 -4.92 -6.34
CA VAL A 133 14.99 -4.40 -5.08
C VAL A 133 13.48 -4.16 -5.25
N PHE A 134 12.68 -4.73 -4.36
CA PHE A 134 11.22 -4.61 -4.38
C PHE A 134 10.71 -4.27 -2.98
N GLU A 135 9.47 -3.77 -2.90
CA GLU A 135 8.91 -3.02 -1.77
C GLU A 135 9.42 -1.57 -1.72
N SER A 136 8.51 -0.60 -1.73
CA SER A 136 8.89 0.82 -1.82
C SER A 136 9.81 1.26 -0.67
N GLY A 137 9.59 0.77 0.56
CA GLY A 137 10.45 1.11 1.70
C GLY A 137 11.87 0.55 1.57
N ALA A 138 12.01 -0.65 1.02
CA ALA A 138 13.33 -1.25 0.76
C ALA A 138 14.07 -0.50 -0.35
N ILE A 139 13.36 -0.06 -1.41
CA ILE A 139 13.95 0.75 -2.47
C ILE A 139 14.44 2.11 -1.92
N LEU A 140 13.63 2.78 -1.10
CA LEU A 140 14.05 4.04 -0.45
C LEU A 140 15.32 3.84 0.39
N MET A 141 15.35 2.81 1.22
CA MET A 141 16.53 2.49 2.04
C MET A 141 17.75 2.16 1.18
N TYR A 142 17.58 1.35 0.14
CA TYR A 142 18.66 0.98 -0.78
C TYR A 142 19.29 2.20 -1.45
N LEU A 143 18.48 3.09 -2.00
CA LEU A 143 18.94 4.32 -2.65
C LEU A 143 19.61 5.26 -1.64
N ALA A 144 19.02 5.41 -0.44
CA ALA A 144 19.58 6.23 0.63
C ALA A 144 20.96 5.73 1.06
N GLU A 145 21.13 4.43 1.24
CA GLU A 145 22.41 3.83 1.62
C GLU A 145 23.44 3.86 0.49
N LYS A 146 23.02 3.59 -0.75
CA LYS A 146 23.89 3.61 -1.93
C LYS A 146 24.55 4.97 -2.13
N HIS A 147 23.81 6.04 -1.88
CA HIS A 147 24.27 7.41 -2.13
C HIS A 147 24.65 8.16 -0.84
N GLY A 148 24.39 7.61 0.34
CA GLY A 148 24.72 8.24 1.62
C GLY A 148 23.80 9.41 1.98
N GLU A 149 22.60 9.47 1.41
CA GLU A 149 21.67 10.59 1.51
C GLU A 149 20.34 10.19 2.15
N PHE A 150 19.64 11.17 2.75
CA PHE A 150 18.27 11.05 3.31
C PHE A 150 18.06 10.03 4.44
N LEU A 151 19.10 9.31 4.87
CA LEU A 151 19.05 8.36 5.99
C LEU A 151 20.21 8.62 6.95
N PRO A 152 19.95 9.00 8.22
CA PRO A 152 21.01 9.27 9.19
C PRO A 152 21.95 8.08 9.40
N THR A 153 23.21 8.41 9.67
CA THR A 153 24.25 7.43 10.03
C THR A 153 24.47 7.33 11.55
N ASP A 154 24.11 8.37 12.31
CA ASP A 154 24.04 8.27 13.78
C ASP A 154 23.03 7.20 14.20
N LEU A 155 23.42 6.35 15.16
CA LEU A 155 22.64 5.18 15.54
C LEU A 155 21.24 5.57 16.07
N SER A 156 21.15 6.62 16.88
CA SER A 156 19.91 7.04 17.51
C SER A 156 18.97 7.67 16.48
N ALA A 157 19.47 8.61 15.67
CA ALA A 157 18.70 9.25 14.62
C ALA A 157 18.24 8.24 13.55
N ARG A 158 19.11 7.28 13.20
CA ARG A 158 18.78 6.20 12.26
C ARG A 158 17.67 5.30 12.79
N ALA A 159 17.72 4.93 14.07
CA ALA A 159 16.68 4.10 14.69
C ALA A 159 15.30 4.78 14.67
N GLU A 160 15.24 6.08 14.96
CA GLU A 160 14.01 6.87 14.85
C GLU A 160 13.52 6.93 13.39
N CYS A 161 14.43 7.16 12.44
CA CYS A 161 14.09 7.19 11.01
C CYS A 161 13.48 5.87 10.52
N LEU A 162 14.13 4.76 10.84
CA LEU A 162 13.62 3.44 10.50
C LEU A 162 12.27 3.17 11.20
N SER A 163 12.08 3.63 12.43
CA SER A 163 10.79 3.48 13.13
C SER A 163 9.63 4.11 12.34
N TRP A 164 9.82 5.30 11.79
CA TRP A 164 8.80 5.96 10.96
C TRP A 164 8.63 5.34 9.58
N VAL A 165 9.71 4.90 8.93
CA VAL A 165 9.64 4.17 7.65
C VAL A 165 8.86 2.88 7.81
N PHE A 166 9.19 2.07 8.83
CA PHE A 166 8.49 0.81 9.10
C PHE A 166 7.07 1.03 9.61
N TRP A 167 6.81 2.08 10.39
CA TRP A 167 5.44 2.51 10.72
C TRP A 167 4.64 2.78 9.45
N GLN A 168 5.20 3.51 8.48
CA GLN A 168 4.52 3.85 7.23
C GLN A 168 4.24 2.59 6.38
N MET A 169 5.20 1.67 6.30
CA MET A 169 5.02 0.38 5.62
C MET A 169 3.95 -0.49 6.28
N GLY A 170 3.86 -0.49 7.61
CA GLY A 170 2.86 -1.23 8.36
C GLY A 170 1.47 -0.58 8.39
N SER A 171 1.39 0.75 8.27
CA SER A 171 0.12 1.51 8.39
C SER A 171 -0.61 1.66 7.06
N ALA A 172 0.11 1.82 5.94
CA ALA A 172 -0.47 2.02 4.62
C ALA A 172 -1.45 0.92 4.15
N PRO A 173 -1.26 -0.38 4.47
CA PRO A 173 -2.24 -1.41 4.16
C PRO A 173 -3.64 -1.14 4.75
N PHE A 174 -3.74 -0.50 5.92
CA PHE A 174 -5.03 -0.10 6.50
C PHE A 174 -5.66 1.06 5.73
N LEU A 175 -4.85 2.03 5.27
CA LEU A 175 -5.32 3.17 4.49
C LEU A 175 -5.80 2.75 3.09
N GLY A 176 -4.98 2.01 2.36
CA GLY A 176 -5.30 1.61 0.98
C GLY A 176 -6.18 0.35 0.91
N GLY A 177 -5.70 -0.76 1.49
CA GLY A 177 -6.35 -2.07 1.42
C GLY A 177 -7.53 -2.24 2.37
N GLY A 178 -7.60 -1.44 3.43
CA GLY A 178 -8.77 -1.33 4.31
C GLY A 178 -9.70 -0.21 3.85
N PHE A 179 -9.44 1.01 4.32
CA PHE A 179 -10.31 2.17 4.11
C PHE A 179 -10.57 2.42 2.63
N GLY A 180 -9.53 2.56 1.80
CA GLY A 180 -9.67 2.82 0.37
C GLY A 180 -10.50 1.74 -0.35
N HIS A 181 -10.27 0.46 -0.03
CA HIS A 181 -11.06 -0.63 -0.60
C HIS A 181 -12.54 -0.53 -0.22
N PHE A 182 -12.88 -0.57 1.07
CA PHE A 182 -14.27 -0.61 1.52
C PHE A 182 -15.01 0.71 1.27
N TYR A 183 -14.31 1.85 1.30
CA TYR A 183 -14.91 3.16 1.09
C TYR A 183 -15.02 3.55 -0.39
N ALA A 184 -14.14 3.08 -1.28
CA ALA A 184 -14.14 3.53 -2.68
C ALA A 184 -14.35 2.43 -3.73
N TYR A 185 -13.98 1.18 -3.46
CA TYR A 185 -13.89 0.14 -4.50
C TYR A 185 -14.78 -1.09 -4.29
N ALA A 186 -15.16 -1.40 -3.05
CA ALA A 186 -16.08 -2.50 -2.77
C ALA A 186 -17.43 -2.24 -3.50
N PRO A 187 -18.03 -3.28 -4.11
CA PRO A 187 -19.28 -3.14 -4.85
C PRO A 187 -20.46 -2.75 -3.95
N GLU A 188 -20.38 -3.11 -2.66
CA GLU A 188 -21.37 -2.78 -1.64
C GLU A 188 -20.78 -1.93 -0.52
N ARG A 189 -21.64 -1.10 0.08
CA ARG A 189 -21.28 -0.25 1.23
C ARG A 189 -21.52 -1.00 2.52
N LEU A 190 -20.47 -1.66 3.00
CA LEU A 190 -20.51 -2.43 4.24
C LEU A 190 -20.15 -1.53 5.43
N GLU A 191 -21.12 -1.20 6.27
CA GLU A 191 -20.96 -0.26 7.39
C GLU A 191 -19.84 -0.68 8.35
N TYR A 192 -19.82 -1.94 8.79
CA TYR A 192 -18.83 -2.43 9.76
C TYR A 192 -17.37 -2.23 9.30
N PRO A 193 -16.93 -2.75 8.13
CA PRO A 193 -15.54 -2.55 7.70
C PRO A 193 -15.24 -1.09 7.37
N ILE A 194 -16.19 -0.32 6.83
CA ILE A 194 -16.01 1.13 6.61
C ILE A 194 -15.70 1.82 7.94
N ASN A 195 -16.52 1.61 8.97
CA ASN A 195 -16.32 2.22 10.29
C ASN A 195 -15.00 1.78 10.92
N ARG A 196 -14.67 0.48 10.87
CA ARG A 196 -13.41 -0.07 11.38
C ARG A 196 -12.18 0.62 10.78
N PHE A 197 -12.10 0.68 9.44
CA PHE A 197 -10.91 1.21 8.79
C PHE A 197 -10.88 2.74 8.75
N THR A 198 -12.04 3.41 8.72
CA THR A 198 -12.10 4.87 8.86
C THR A 198 -11.58 5.31 10.23
N MET A 199 -11.96 4.61 11.30
CA MET A 199 -11.47 4.90 12.65
C MET A 199 -9.95 4.74 12.76
N GLU A 200 -9.40 3.65 12.23
CA GLU A 200 -7.95 3.42 12.22
C GLU A 200 -7.20 4.44 11.38
N VAL A 201 -7.69 4.81 10.20
CA VAL A 201 -7.06 5.85 9.37
C VAL A 201 -7.08 7.21 10.06
N LYS A 202 -8.19 7.58 10.72
CA LYS A 202 -8.22 8.81 11.52
C LYS A 202 -7.23 8.78 12.67
N ARG A 203 -7.03 7.62 13.32
CA ARG A 203 -6.00 7.44 14.35
C ARG A 203 -4.59 7.59 13.77
N GLN A 204 -4.31 7.04 12.59
CA GLN A 204 -3.02 7.22 11.90
C GLN A 204 -2.75 8.68 11.58
N LEU A 205 -3.76 9.42 11.11
CA LEU A 205 -3.67 10.86 10.89
C LEU A 205 -3.42 11.63 12.20
N ASP A 206 -4.09 11.27 13.29
CA ASP A 206 -3.87 11.90 14.61
C ASP A 206 -2.45 11.63 15.16
N VAL A 207 -1.88 10.44 14.92
CA VAL A 207 -0.47 10.15 15.25
C VAL A 207 0.48 11.08 14.50
N LEU A 208 0.24 11.29 13.20
CA LEU A 208 1.06 12.20 12.39
C LEU A 208 0.89 13.66 12.80
N ASP A 209 -0.34 14.11 13.02
CA ASP A 209 -0.68 15.47 13.45
C ASP A 209 0.01 15.83 14.77
N ARG A 210 -0.10 14.97 15.78
CA ARG A 210 0.55 15.17 17.08
C ARG A 210 2.07 15.22 16.97
N ASN A 211 2.66 14.37 16.14
CA ASN A 211 4.11 14.37 15.95
C ASN A 211 4.58 15.64 15.24
N LEU A 212 3.85 16.10 14.21
CA LEU A 212 4.20 17.28 13.42
C LEU A 212 3.86 18.60 14.12
N ALA A 213 3.00 18.59 15.15
CA ALA A 213 2.77 19.77 15.98
C ALA A 213 4.04 20.24 16.73
N GLU A 214 4.97 19.33 16.98
CA GLU A 214 6.22 19.61 17.73
C GLU A 214 7.49 19.51 16.85
N ARG A 215 7.37 19.09 15.59
CA ARG A 215 8.51 18.81 14.70
C ARG A 215 8.25 19.27 13.26
N GLU A 216 9.25 19.90 12.64
CA GLU A 216 9.19 20.35 11.24
C GLU A 216 9.03 19.18 10.25
N PHE A 217 9.66 18.03 10.55
CA PHE A 217 9.56 16.79 9.80
C PHE A 217 9.26 15.61 10.74
N HIS A 218 8.92 14.45 10.18
CA HIS A 218 8.83 13.21 10.97
C HIS A 218 10.17 12.85 11.64
N LEU A 219 11.28 13.29 11.04
CA LEU A 219 12.65 13.05 11.48
C LEU A 219 13.29 14.30 12.11
N TRP A 220 14.33 14.06 12.92
CA TRP A 220 15.17 15.09 13.53
C TRP A 220 16.13 15.74 12.50
N ARG A 221 16.55 16.99 12.74
CA ARG A 221 17.66 17.66 12.02
C ARG A 221 18.97 17.49 12.77
#